data_AF-A0A1M6J0P0-F1
#
_entry.id   AF-A0A1M6J0P0-F1
#
_cell.length_a   1.000
_cell.length_b   1.000
_cell.length_c   1.000
_cell.angle_alpha   90.00
_cell.angle_beta   90.00
_cell.angle_gamma   90.00
#
_symmetry.space_group_name_H-M   'P 1'
#
loop_
_entity.id
_entity.type
_entity.pdbx_description
1 polymer ?
#
loop_
_entity_poly.entity_id
_entity_poly.type
_entity_poly.pdbx_seq_one_letter_code
_entity_poly.pdbx_strand_id
1 'polypeptide(L)'
;MIYGDQKDRDFLKRYIESLIGAINAIGAPHAGRQLPIPIIEKTYLDLFRRLKASLMGILAQLGYWPEYGEMKVPISLLFRSCVTDVLLLLFLKSLEQHEPTFENELHVLDTPYIKFVKGLLDADQLTTTEDAKQQALSKLYADAAYLIEETSPALKFKKSEVLRHGSDEELLKKGGRTFSSTLTTESQYTYLNKLPEFSSLSHLYWLYKHFSQHEHYSHAGSVIINLPQWFECLQWYKALYGCFRAVQLTSSRIGAEKVLIEDLTINMGHLHARLLEHQEDLAAASKQE
;
A
#
# COMPACT_ATOMS: atom_id res chain seq x y z
N MET A 1 -5.25 26.09 9.44
CA MET A 1 -4.87 26.10 8.01
C MET A 1 -3.56 25.34 7.73
N ILE A 2 -3.49 24.60 6.62
CA ILE A 2 -2.28 23.97 6.06
C ILE A 2 -1.68 24.92 5.03
N TYR A 3 -0.39 25.22 5.14
CA TYR A 3 0.34 26.18 4.31
C TYR A 3 1.44 25.54 3.45
N GLY A 4 1.83 24.30 3.76
CA GLY A 4 2.97 23.63 3.12
C GLY A 4 4.32 24.14 3.62
N ASP A 5 4.35 24.74 4.81
CA ASP A 5 5.54 25.39 5.37
C ASP A 5 6.38 24.44 6.26
N GLN A 6 7.37 25.01 6.94
CA GLN A 6 8.23 24.30 7.88
C GLN A 6 7.45 23.63 9.02
N LYS A 7 6.40 24.29 9.53
CA LYS A 7 5.56 23.76 10.61
C LYS A 7 4.79 22.54 10.11
N ASP A 8 4.20 22.60 8.92
CA ASP A 8 3.55 21.45 8.29
C ASP A 8 4.50 20.26 8.08
N ARG A 9 5.72 20.53 7.63
CA ARG A 9 6.76 19.51 7.50
C ARG A 9 7.05 18.80 8.82
N ASP A 10 7.22 19.57 9.90
CA ASP A 10 7.54 19.02 11.22
C ASP A 10 6.37 18.22 11.80
N PHE A 11 5.13 18.63 11.54
CA PHE A 11 3.94 17.85 11.86
C PHE A 11 3.89 16.53 11.10
N LEU A 12 4.07 16.55 9.77
CA LEU A 12 4.12 15.33 8.95
C LEU A 12 5.19 14.37 9.46
N LYS A 13 6.41 14.88 9.70
CA LYS A 13 7.52 14.11 10.24
C LYS A 13 7.13 13.38 11.54
N ARG A 14 6.58 14.12 12.51
CA ARG A 14 6.14 13.55 13.80
C ARG A 14 5.13 12.42 13.62
N TYR A 15 4.12 12.60 12.78
CA TYR A 15 3.09 11.57 12.59
C TYR A 15 3.62 10.35 11.83
N ILE A 16 4.51 10.56 10.87
CA ILE A 16 5.17 9.45 10.17
C ILE A 16 6.06 8.65 11.14
N GLU A 17 6.86 9.34 11.96
CA GLU A 17 7.67 8.70 13.01
C GLU A 17 6.80 7.91 13.99
N SER A 18 5.68 8.48 14.42
CA SER A 18 4.72 7.79 15.28
C SER A 18 4.14 6.53 14.63
N LEU A 19 3.78 6.59 13.35
CA LEU A 19 3.24 5.43 12.63
C LEU A 19 4.29 4.33 12.44
N ILE A 20 5.53 4.72 12.10
CA ILE A 20 6.67 3.79 12.01
C ILE A 20 6.93 3.13 13.37
N GLY A 21 6.90 3.91 14.45
CA GLY A 21 7.03 3.41 15.82
C GLY A 21 5.97 2.37 16.14
N ALA A 22 4.71 2.64 15.79
CA ALA A 22 3.62 1.69 15.98
C ALA A 22 3.81 0.40 15.15
N ILE A 23 4.17 0.51 13.87
CA ILE A 23 4.44 -0.66 13.04
C ILE A 23 5.58 -1.51 13.62
N ASN A 24 6.66 -0.89 14.11
CA ASN A 24 7.76 -1.60 14.75
C ASN A 24 7.31 -2.30 16.04
N ALA A 25 6.53 -1.62 16.88
CA ALA A 25 5.99 -2.21 18.12
C ALA A 25 5.10 -3.42 17.84
N ILE A 26 4.26 -3.35 16.81
CA ILE A 26 3.42 -4.46 16.35
C ILE A 26 4.27 -5.64 15.86
N GLY A 27 5.32 -5.37 15.10
CA GLY A 27 6.18 -6.41 14.53
C GLY A 27 7.14 -7.05 15.53
N ALA A 28 7.50 -6.36 16.62
CA ALA A 28 8.55 -6.80 17.55
C ALA A 28 8.31 -8.20 18.16
N PRO A 29 7.09 -8.56 18.61
CA PRO A 29 6.81 -9.91 19.13
C PRO A 29 7.02 -11.04 18.12
N HIS A 30 7.04 -10.71 16.82
CA HIS A 30 7.16 -11.67 15.72
C HIS A 30 8.59 -11.75 15.16
N ALA A 31 9.49 -10.85 15.58
CA ALA A 31 10.87 -10.85 15.14
C ALA A 31 11.62 -12.10 15.63
N GLY A 32 12.15 -12.91 14.71
CA GLY A 32 12.95 -14.09 15.05
C GLY A 32 12.17 -15.29 15.58
N ARG A 33 10.83 -15.27 15.55
CA ARG A 33 10.01 -16.46 15.88
C ARG A 33 10.21 -17.55 14.82
N GLN A 34 10.50 -18.77 15.28
CA GLN A 34 10.56 -19.98 14.45
C GLN A 34 9.20 -20.71 14.34
N LEU A 35 8.16 -20.26 15.05
CA LEU A 35 6.82 -20.85 14.99
C LEU A 35 6.08 -20.38 13.72
N PRO A 36 5.24 -21.23 13.10
CA PRO A 36 4.50 -20.84 11.91
C PRO A 36 3.50 -19.73 12.27
N ILE A 37 3.78 -18.53 11.77
CA ILE A 37 2.85 -17.40 11.82
C ILE A 37 1.70 -17.72 10.84
N PRO A 38 0.42 -17.64 11.25
CA PRO A 38 -0.72 -17.84 10.35
C PRO A 38 -0.62 -16.95 9.10
N ILE A 39 -1.07 -17.45 7.95
CA ILE A 39 -0.89 -16.79 6.65
C ILE A 39 -1.45 -15.35 6.64
N ILE A 40 -2.61 -15.14 7.25
CA ILE A 40 -3.24 -13.82 7.37
C ILE A 40 -2.36 -12.86 8.17
N GLU A 41 -1.88 -13.29 9.34
CA GLU A 41 -1.02 -12.48 10.21
C GLU A 41 0.31 -12.16 9.53
N LYS A 42 0.93 -13.17 8.89
CA LYS A 42 2.16 -13.00 8.11
C LYS A 42 1.97 -11.98 7.00
N THR A 43 0.85 -12.05 6.28
CA THR A 43 0.53 -11.12 5.19
C THR A 43 0.42 -9.67 5.69
N TYR A 44 -0.22 -9.45 6.83
CA TYR A 44 -0.31 -8.11 7.43
C TYR A 44 1.04 -7.59 7.89
N LEU A 45 1.86 -8.44 8.52
CA LEU A 45 3.23 -8.08 8.91
C LEU A 45 4.09 -7.72 7.69
N ASP A 46 3.95 -8.44 6.57
CA ASP A 46 4.65 -8.14 5.32
C ASP A 46 4.18 -6.81 4.69
N LEU A 47 2.87 -6.55 4.68
CA LEU A 47 2.33 -5.27 4.22
C LEU A 47 2.75 -4.11 5.11
N PHE A 48 2.79 -4.31 6.43
CA PHE A 48 3.28 -3.30 7.37
C PHE A 48 4.76 -3.00 7.16
N ARG A 49 5.57 -4.03 6.89
CA ARG A 49 6.98 -3.87 6.56
C ARG A 49 7.17 -3.04 5.27
N ARG A 50 6.38 -3.30 4.23
CA ARG A 50 6.39 -2.53 2.97
C ARG A 50 5.95 -1.07 3.19
N LEU A 51 4.85 -0.88 3.92
CA LEU A 51 4.35 0.45 4.28
C LEU A 51 5.40 1.23 5.07
N LYS A 52 6.04 0.60 6.07
CA LYS A 52 7.13 1.20 6.84
C LYS A 52 8.30 1.61 5.96
N ALA A 53 8.72 0.79 5.00
CA ALA A 53 9.81 1.13 4.10
C ALA A 53 9.49 2.39 3.27
N SER A 54 8.26 2.51 2.77
CA SER A 54 7.80 3.71 2.07
C SER A 54 7.78 4.94 2.99
N LEU A 55 7.26 4.81 4.22
CA LEU A 55 7.25 5.87 5.24
C LEU A 55 8.67 6.33 5.64
N MET A 56 9.61 5.40 5.78
CA MET A 56 11.02 5.73 6.02
C MET A 56 11.63 6.48 4.85
N GLY A 57 11.29 6.09 3.62
CA GLY A 57 11.64 6.84 2.41
C GLY A 57 11.11 8.28 2.49
N ILE A 58 9.85 8.47 2.89
CA ILE A 58 9.25 9.80 3.04
C ILE A 58 10.02 10.62 4.08
N LEU A 59 10.35 10.06 5.25
CA LEU A 59 11.14 10.77 6.27
C LEU A 59 12.49 11.23 5.74
N ALA A 60 13.19 10.36 5.00
CA ALA A 60 14.45 10.71 4.36
C ALA A 60 14.28 11.86 3.35
N GLN A 61 13.19 11.86 2.57
CA GLN A 61 12.93 12.91 1.59
C GLN A 61 12.43 14.22 2.20
N LEU A 62 11.68 14.18 3.32
CA LEU A 62 11.20 15.38 4.02
C LEU A 62 12.35 16.29 4.49
N GLY A 63 13.54 15.73 4.76
CA GLY A 63 14.72 16.52 5.09
C GLY A 63 15.16 17.49 3.98
N TYR A 64 14.73 17.25 2.74
CA TYR A 64 15.07 18.03 1.55
C TYR A 64 13.90 18.88 1.03
N TRP A 65 12.84 19.04 1.82
CA TRP A 65 11.70 19.89 1.48
C TRP A 65 12.04 21.39 1.59
N PRO A 66 11.63 22.25 0.63
CA PRO A 66 10.85 21.95 -0.59
C PRO A 66 11.65 21.17 -1.63
N GLU A 67 11.00 20.30 -2.41
CA GLU A 67 11.66 19.47 -3.44
C GLU A 67 12.33 20.36 -4.52
N TYR A 68 13.63 20.65 -4.38
CA TYR A 68 14.40 21.39 -5.38
C TYR A 68 15.41 20.48 -6.09
N GLY A 69 15.29 20.38 -7.42
CA GLY A 69 16.43 20.23 -8.35
C GLY A 69 17.25 18.93 -8.33
N GLU A 70 16.87 17.89 -7.59
CA GLU A 70 17.63 16.64 -7.52
C GLU A 70 16.87 15.45 -8.14
N MET A 71 17.59 14.52 -8.78
CA MET A 71 17.06 13.24 -9.28
C MET A 71 16.70 12.30 -8.11
N LYS A 72 15.68 12.67 -7.34
CA LYS A 72 15.16 11.90 -6.21
C LYS A 72 13.73 11.46 -6.50
N VAL A 73 13.31 10.37 -5.85
CA VAL A 73 11.92 9.92 -5.91
C VAL A 73 11.06 10.96 -5.19
N PRO A 74 10.06 11.57 -5.85
CA PRO A 74 9.16 12.54 -5.23
C PRO A 74 8.44 11.94 -4.00
N ILE A 75 8.24 12.74 -2.97
CA ILE A 75 7.50 12.35 -1.75
C ILE A 75 6.10 11.84 -2.14
N SER A 76 5.47 12.47 -3.12
CA SER A 76 4.17 12.04 -3.67
C SER A 76 4.20 10.61 -4.21
N LEU A 77 5.26 10.18 -4.90
CA LEU A 77 5.37 8.78 -5.38
C LEU A 77 5.54 7.78 -4.23
N LEU A 78 6.21 8.17 -3.14
CA LEU A 78 6.30 7.34 -1.95
C LEU A 78 4.95 7.23 -1.23
N PHE A 79 4.19 8.34 -1.14
CA PHE A 79 2.83 8.29 -0.63
C PHE A 79 1.89 7.48 -1.51
N ARG A 80 2.10 7.47 -2.84
CA ARG A 80 1.37 6.55 -3.73
C ARG A 80 1.59 5.10 -3.32
N SER A 81 2.84 4.70 -3.08
CA SER A 81 3.17 3.35 -2.61
C SER A 81 2.48 3.02 -1.29
N CYS A 82 2.50 3.95 -0.33
CA CYS A 82 1.75 3.80 0.92
C CYS A 82 0.25 3.59 0.68
N VAL A 83 -0.38 4.39 -0.19
CA VAL A 83 -1.81 4.28 -0.52
C VAL A 83 -2.12 2.96 -1.20
N THR A 84 -1.25 2.47 -2.10
CA THR A 84 -1.41 1.15 -2.72
C THR A 84 -1.35 0.03 -1.69
N ASP A 85 -0.39 0.06 -0.76
CA ASP A 85 -0.29 -0.92 0.32
C ASP A 85 -1.51 -0.86 1.25
N VAL A 86 -2.03 0.35 1.53
CA VAL A 86 -3.26 0.54 2.31
C VAL A 86 -4.49 -0.05 1.62
N LEU A 87 -4.69 0.23 0.33
CA LEU A 87 -5.82 -0.32 -0.42
C LEU A 87 -5.77 -1.84 -0.47
N LEU A 88 -4.58 -2.40 -0.67
CA LEU A 88 -4.36 -3.84 -0.64
C LEU A 88 -4.64 -4.43 0.75
N LEU A 89 -4.16 -3.80 1.81
CA LEU A 89 -4.39 -4.21 3.19
C LEU A 89 -5.89 -4.24 3.54
N LEU A 90 -6.63 -3.19 3.16
CA LEU A 90 -8.07 -3.12 3.39
C LEU A 90 -8.84 -4.15 2.55
N PHE A 91 -8.42 -4.35 1.30
CA PHE A 91 -8.98 -5.38 0.44
C PHE A 91 -8.80 -6.77 1.08
N LEU A 92 -7.60 -7.13 1.50
CA LEU A 92 -7.36 -8.41 2.17
C LEU A 92 -8.06 -8.50 3.54
N LYS A 93 -8.20 -7.38 4.26
CA LYS A 93 -9.00 -7.31 5.49
C LYS A 93 -10.44 -7.71 5.26
N SER A 94 -11.08 -7.25 4.19
CA SER A 94 -12.47 -7.61 3.88
C SER A 94 -12.70 -9.12 3.67
N LEU A 95 -11.62 -9.88 3.42
CA LEU A 95 -11.64 -11.32 3.18
C LEU A 95 -11.19 -12.13 4.40
N GLU A 96 -10.76 -11.49 5.49
CA GLU A 96 -10.07 -12.13 6.62
C GLU A 96 -10.91 -13.22 7.31
N GLN A 97 -12.24 -13.14 7.20
CA GLN A 97 -13.18 -14.10 7.78
C GLN A 97 -13.40 -15.34 6.89
N HIS A 98 -12.90 -15.33 5.65
CA HIS A 98 -13.01 -16.43 4.71
C HIS A 98 -11.62 -16.82 4.18
N GLU A 99 -10.84 -17.51 5.01
CA GLU A 99 -9.43 -17.85 4.77
C GLU A 99 -9.13 -18.45 3.38
N PRO A 100 -9.93 -19.39 2.82
CA PRO A 100 -9.69 -19.86 1.45
C PRO A 100 -9.77 -18.77 0.38
N THR A 101 -10.67 -17.80 0.54
CA THR A 101 -10.82 -16.68 -0.41
C THR A 101 -9.65 -15.71 -0.25
N PHE A 102 -9.22 -15.47 0.98
CA PHE A 102 -8.04 -14.65 1.28
C PHE A 102 -6.78 -15.23 0.61
N GLU A 103 -6.51 -16.52 0.83
CA GLU A 103 -5.31 -17.19 0.30
C GLU A 103 -5.31 -17.23 -1.23
N ASN A 104 -6.45 -17.56 -1.84
CA ASN A 104 -6.60 -17.54 -3.28
C ASN A 104 -6.35 -16.15 -3.89
N GLU A 105 -6.82 -15.09 -3.23
CA GLU A 105 -6.55 -13.72 -3.66
C GLU A 105 -5.09 -13.31 -3.46
N LEU A 106 -4.43 -13.82 -2.42
CA LEU A 106 -2.98 -13.67 -2.25
C LEU A 106 -2.22 -14.30 -3.42
N HIS A 107 -2.59 -15.52 -3.83
CA HIS A 107 -1.97 -16.18 -4.99
C HIS A 107 -2.15 -15.37 -6.30
N VAL A 108 -3.32 -14.76 -6.50
CA VAL A 108 -3.54 -13.84 -7.63
C VAL A 108 -2.58 -12.65 -7.55
N LEU A 109 -2.37 -12.08 -6.37
CA LEU A 109 -1.49 -10.92 -6.14
C LEU A 109 0.00 -11.25 -6.36
N ASP A 110 0.41 -12.48 -6.09
CA ASP A 110 1.80 -12.91 -6.29
C ASP A 110 2.14 -13.05 -7.78
N THR A 111 1.15 -13.32 -8.63
CA THR A 111 1.37 -13.59 -10.06
C THR A 111 2.08 -12.44 -10.80
N PRO A 112 1.66 -11.16 -10.71
CA PRO A 112 2.38 -10.04 -11.32
C PRO A 112 3.82 -9.88 -10.80
N TYR A 113 4.04 -10.06 -9.50
CA TYR A 113 5.37 -9.91 -8.90
C TYR A 113 6.33 -10.99 -9.41
N ILE A 114 5.92 -12.25 -9.40
CA ILE A 114 6.75 -13.35 -9.89
C ILE A 114 7.04 -13.20 -11.40
N LYS A 115 6.05 -12.74 -12.19
CA LYS A 115 6.27 -12.41 -13.62
C LYS A 115 7.30 -11.29 -13.80
N PHE A 116 7.26 -10.25 -12.95
CA PHE A 116 8.23 -9.16 -12.99
C PHE A 116 9.64 -9.65 -12.62
N VAL A 117 9.81 -10.40 -11.53
CA VAL A 117 11.11 -10.95 -11.11
C VAL A 117 11.68 -11.86 -12.19
N LYS A 118 10.84 -12.74 -12.77
CA LYS A 118 11.23 -13.54 -13.93
C LYS A 118 11.71 -12.67 -15.09
N GLY A 119 10.97 -11.62 -15.44
CA GLY A 119 11.35 -10.68 -16.51
C GLY A 119 12.70 -9.98 -16.26
N LEU A 120 13.00 -9.62 -15.00
CA LEU A 120 14.31 -9.07 -14.64
C LEU A 120 15.43 -10.09 -14.82
N LEU A 121 15.25 -11.32 -14.34
CA LEU A 121 16.23 -12.41 -14.53
C LEU A 121 16.42 -12.75 -16.01
N ASP A 122 15.34 -12.65 -16.80
CA ASP A 122 15.37 -12.86 -18.24
C ASP A 122 16.08 -11.73 -18.99
N ALA A 123 16.00 -10.48 -18.51
CA ALA A 123 16.67 -9.32 -19.09
C ALA A 123 18.16 -9.22 -18.70
N ASP A 124 18.55 -9.71 -17.53
CA ASP A 124 19.91 -9.63 -16.99
C ASP A 124 20.90 -10.63 -17.63
N GLN A 125 20.64 -11.04 -18.88
CA GLN A 125 21.46 -11.96 -19.69
C GLN A 125 22.91 -11.51 -19.90
N LEU A 126 23.26 -10.28 -19.50
CA LEU A 126 24.56 -9.66 -19.76
C LEU A 126 25.53 -9.70 -18.58
N THR A 127 25.08 -9.98 -17.34
CA THR A 127 25.94 -9.83 -16.15
C THR A 127 26.04 -11.05 -15.25
N THR A 128 25.17 -12.05 -15.40
CA THR A 128 25.13 -13.25 -14.55
C THR A 128 25.45 -14.51 -15.35
N THR A 129 26.20 -15.46 -14.76
CA THR A 129 26.44 -16.77 -15.38
C THR A 129 25.13 -17.54 -15.56
N GLU A 130 25.00 -18.31 -16.64
CA GLU A 130 23.81 -19.12 -16.94
C GLU A 130 23.42 -20.06 -15.78
N ASP A 131 24.40 -20.67 -15.10
CA ASP A 131 24.15 -21.56 -13.96
C ASP A 131 23.50 -20.84 -12.77
N ALA A 132 23.97 -19.64 -12.44
CA ALA A 132 23.42 -18.83 -11.35
C ALA A 132 21.99 -18.37 -11.67
N LYS A 133 21.72 -18.02 -12.92
CA LYS A 133 20.37 -17.70 -13.40
C LYS A 133 19.45 -18.91 -13.31
N GLN A 134 19.92 -20.08 -13.73
CA GLN A 134 19.16 -21.32 -13.65
C GLN A 134 18.83 -21.71 -12.20
N GLN A 135 19.77 -21.50 -11.27
CA GLN A 135 19.53 -21.70 -9.83
C GLN A 135 18.51 -20.71 -9.27
N ALA A 136 18.62 -19.42 -9.63
CA ALA A 136 17.68 -18.39 -9.20
C ALA A 136 16.26 -18.65 -9.70
N LEU A 137 16.11 -19.03 -10.98
CA LEU A 137 14.84 -19.42 -11.57
C LEU A 137 14.27 -20.69 -10.91
N SER A 138 15.11 -21.71 -10.68
CA SER A 138 14.70 -22.95 -10.02
C SER A 138 14.16 -22.68 -8.61
N LYS A 139 14.84 -21.83 -7.84
CA LYS A 139 14.39 -21.39 -6.52
C LYS A 139 13.08 -20.60 -6.61
N LEU A 140 13.00 -19.62 -7.52
CA LEU A 140 11.81 -18.81 -7.72
C LEU A 140 10.58 -19.66 -8.06
N TYR A 141 10.72 -20.64 -8.96
CA TYR A 141 9.63 -21.54 -9.33
C TYR A 141 9.26 -22.52 -8.22
N ALA A 142 10.22 -22.99 -7.42
CA ALA A 142 9.92 -23.79 -6.24
C ALA A 142 9.10 -23.01 -5.21
N ASP A 143 9.51 -21.77 -4.92
CA ASP A 143 8.81 -20.87 -3.99
C ASP A 143 7.42 -20.46 -4.52
N ALA A 144 7.20 -20.53 -5.83
CA ALA A 144 5.95 -20.16 -6.52
C ALA A 144 5.21 -21.36 -7.13
N ALA A 145 5.50 -22.60 -6.70
CA ALA A 145 4.98 -23.81 -7.35
C ALA A 145 3.44 -23.84 -7.40
N TYR A 146 2.77 -23.28 -6.39
CA TYR A 146 1.31 -23.16 -6.33
C TYR A 146 0.72 -22.33 -7.49
N LEU A 147 1.50 -21.42 -8.09
CA LEU A 147 1.11 -20.59 -9.24
C LEU A 147 1.31 -21.27 -10.60
N ILE A 148 2.02 -22.39 -10.67
CA ILE A 148 2.41 -23.03 -11.94
C ILE A 148 1.41 -24.12 -12.31
N GLU A 149 1.06 -24.22 -13.60
CA GLU A 149 0.25 -25.31 -14.15
C GLU A 149 1.00 -26.65 -14.05
N GLU A 150 0.45 -27.61 -13.31
CA GLU A 150 1.08 -28.92 -13.03
C GLU A 150 1.40 -29.74 -14.28
N THR A 151 0.63 -29.57 -15.34
CA THR A 151 0.72 -30.38 -16.57
C THR A 151 1.42 -29.67 -17.72
N SER A 152 1.94 -28.46 -17.50
CA SER A 152 2.43 -27.59 -18.58
C SER A 152 3.95 -27.72 -18.75
N PRO A 153 4.44 -28.26 -19.89
CA PRO A 153 5.88 -28.42 -20.13
C PRO A 153 6.64 -27.08 -20.25
N ALA A 154 5.92 -25.95 -20.31
CA ALA A 154 6.48 -24.62 -20.51
C ALA A 154 6.46 -23.73 -19.24
N LEU A 155 6.22 -24.30 -18.04
CA LEU A 155 6.10 -23.55 -16.77
C LEU A 155 5.16 -22.34 -16.90
N LYS A 156 3.93 -22.60 -17.34
CA LYS A 156 2.90 -21.56 -17.48
C LYS A 156 2.28 -21.24 -16.13
N PHE A 157 1.99 -19.97 -15.89
CA PHE A 157 1.24 -19.54 -14.72
C PHE A 157 -0.24 -19.91 -14.88
N LYS A 158 -0.84 -20.42 -13.80
CA LYS A 158 -2.30 -20.57 -13.66
C LYS A 158 -2.97 -19.22 -13.92
N LYS A 159 -4.12 -19.25 -14.59
CA LYS A 159 -4.94 -18.05 -14.75
C LYS A 159 -5.61 -17.67 -13.43
N SER A 160 -5.98 -16.40 -13.29
CA SER A 160 -6.63 -15.89 -12.08
C SER A 160 -7.93 -16.62 -11.74
N GLU A 161 -8.68 -17.10 -12.74
CA GLU A 161 -9.88 -17.92 -12.53
C GLU A 161 -9.56 -19.24 -11.82
N VAL A 162 -8.46 -19.89 -12.22
CA VAL A 162 -8.01 -21.17 -11.65
C VAL A 162 -7.49 -20.96 -10.23
N LEU A 163 -6.73 -19.89 -10.00
CA LEU A 163 -6.22 -19.54 -8.67
C LEU A 163 -7.34 -19.22 -7.68
N ARG A 164 -8.51 -18.78 -8.14
CA ARG A 164 -9.67 -18.48 -7.30
C ARG A 164 -10.59 -19.67 -7.07
N HIS A 165 -10.25 -20.86 -7.55
CA HIS A 165 -11.05 -22.05 -7.32
C HIS A 165 -11.23 -22.30 -5.81
N GLY A 166 -12.47 -22.37 -5.34
CA GLY A 166 -12.80 -22.50 -3.92
C GLY A 166 -12.93 -21.19 -3.14
N SER A 167 -12.87 -20.04 -3.82
CA SER A 167 -13.24 -18.75 -3.20
C SER A 167 -14.77 -18.61 -3.09
N ASP A 168 -15.23 -17.84 -2.10
CA ASP A 168 -16.63 -17.49 -1.92
C ASP A 168 -17.07 -16.51 -3.02
N GLU A 169 -17.90 -17.02 -3.94
CA GLU A 169 -18.45 -16.22 -5.04
C GLU A 169 -19.33 -15.07 -4.58
N GLU A 170 -20.13 -15.28 -3.54
CA GLU A 170 -21.06 -14.26 -3.07
C GLU A 170 -20.31 -13.12 -2.38
N LEU A 171 -19.24 -13.44 -1.65
CA LEU A 171 -18.32 -12.44 -1.08
C LEU A 171 -17.66 -11.58 -2.16
N LEU A 172 -17.18 -12.20 -3.25
CA LEU A 172 -16.55 -11.47 -4.35
C LEU A 172 -17.56 -10.67 -5.20
N LYS A 173 -18.77 -11.23 -5.43
CA LYS A 173 -19.88 -10.55 -6.14
C LYS A 173 -20.45 -9.38 -5.36
N LYS A 174 -20.54 -9.44 -4.02
CA LYS A 174 -20.98 -8.31 -3.17
C LYS A 174 -20.12 -7.07 -3.38
N GLY A 175 -18.80 -7.25 -3.45
CA GLY A 175 -17.89 -6.18 -3.87
C GLY A 175 -17.79 -6.01 -5.38
N GLY A 176 -18.66 -6.63 -6.17
CA GLY A 176 -18.79 -6.41 -7.61
C GLY A 176 -17.59 -6.85 -8.44
N ARG A 177 -16.85 -7.86 -7.97
CA ARG A 177 -15.69 -8.38 -8.66
C ARG A 177 -16.00 -9.64 -9.44
N THR A 178 -15.40 -9.77 -10.62
CA THR A 178 -15.47 -10.96 -11.46
C THR A 178 -14.20 -11.79 -11.36
N PHE A 179 -14.36 -13.11 -11.41
CA PHE A 179 -13.30 -14.12 -11.27
C PHE A 179 -12.27 -14.13 -12.40
N SER A 180 -12.50 -13.40 -13.50
CA SER A 180 -11.58 -13.33 -14.64
C SER A 180 -10.59 -12.16 -14.59
N SER A 181 -10.80 -11.20 -13.70
CA SER A 181 -10.00 -9.99 -13.64
C SER A 181 -8.67 -10.18 -12.92
N THR A 182 -7.61 -9.50 -13.37
CA THR A 182 -6.39 -9.29 -12.58
C THR A 182 -6.73 -8.34 -11.42
N LEU A 183 -6.07 -8.51 -10.27
CA LEU A 183 -6.28 -7.63 -9.12
C LEU A 183 -5.48 -6.34 -9.26
N THR A 184 -6.08 -5.31 -9.85
CA THR A 184 -5.52 -3.94 -9.94
C THR A 184 -5.93 -3.09 -8.73
N THR A 185 -5.19 -2.01 -8.46
CA THR A 185 -5.56 -1.00 -7.45
C THR A 185 -6.98 -0.46 -7.65
N GLU A 186 -7.39 -0.25 -8.91
CA GLU A 186 -8.75 0.17 -9.26
C GLU A 186 -9.80 -0.89 -8.91
N SER A 187 -9.50 -2.17 -9.16
CA SER A 187 -10.41 -3.27 -8.80
C SER A 187 -10.53 -3.44 -7.28
N GLN A 188 -9.44 -3.26 -6.52
CA GLN A 188 -9.47 -3.24 -5.05
C GLN A 188 -10.36 -2.10 -4.55
N TYR A 189 -10.18 -0.90 -5.09
CA TYR A 189 -11.04 0.25 -4.77
C TYR A 189 -12.51 0.00 -5.11
N THR A 190 -12.80 -0.48 -6.32
CA THR A 190 -14.17 -0.74 -6.77
C THR A 190 -14.87 -1.74 -5.84
N TYR A 191 -14.11 -2.75 -5.38
CA TYR A 191 -14.55 -3.72 -4.40
C TYR A 191 -14.85 -3.06 -3.05
N LEU A 192 -13.87 -2.36 -2.48
CA LEU A 192 -13.99 -1.70 -1.17
C LEU A 192 -15.11 -0.65 -1.13
N ASN A 193 -15.30 0.10 -2.22
CA ASN A 193 -16.31 1.15 -2.31
C ASN A 193 -17.75 0.60 -2.24
N LYS A 194 -17.95 -0.69 -2.50
CA LYS A 194 -19.25 -1.38 -2.36
C LYS A 194 -19.50 -1.91 -0.95
N LEU A 195 -18.47 -1.92 -0.10
CA LEU A 195 -18.58 -2.35 1.30
C LEU A 195 -18.84 -1.13 2.20
N PRO A 196 -19.95 -1.11 2.97
CA PRO A 196 -20.32 0.04 3.80
C PRO A 196 -19.21 0.46 4.79
N GLU A 197 -18.50 -0.52 5.36
CA GLU A 197 -17.44 -0.32 6.34
C GLU A 197 -16.22 0.46 5.81
N PHE A 198 -15.97 0.42 4.49
CA PHE A 198 -14.86 1.10 3.83
C PHE A 198 -15.27 2.27 2.95
N SER A 199 -16.57 2.58 2.85
CA SER A 199 -17.10 3.68 2.03
C SER A 199 -16.45 5.04 2.32
N SER A 200 -16.12 5.31 3.59
CA SER A 200 -15.40 6.52 4.03
C SER A 200 -13.96 6.62 3.50
N LEU A 201 -13.39 5.52 3.02
CA LEU A 201 -12.04 5.41 2.49
C LEU A 201 -11.98 5.50 0.96
N SER A 202 -13.11 5.78 0.31
CA SER A 202 -13.21 5.98 -1.14
C SER A 202 -12.26 7.05 -1.68
N HIS A 203 -11.90 8.05 -0.85
CA HIS A 203 -10.93 9.08 -1.19
C HIS A 203 -9.50 8.56 -1.44
N LEU A 204 -9.14 7.38 -0.91
CA LEU A 204 -7.79 6.81 -1.08
C LEU A 204 -7.45 6.52 -2.53
N TYR A 205 -8.42 6.08 -3.35
CA TYR A 205 -8.16 5.84 -4.77
C TYR A 205 -7.91 7.14 -5.54
N TRP A 206 -8.57 8.23 -5.14
CA TRP A 206 -8.32 9.55 -5.71
C TRP A 206 -6.95 10.09 -5.33
N LEU A 207 -6.47 9.80 -4.11
CA LEU A 207 -5.09 10.08 -3.72
C LEU A 207 -4.09 9.26 -4.54
N TYR A 208 -4.36 7.97 -4.76
CA TYR A 208 -3.53 7.14 -5.66
C TYR A 208 -3.43 7.76 -7.06
N LYS A 209 -4.56 8.18 -7.65
CA LYS A 209 -4.57 8.84 -8.95
C LYS A 209 -3.79 10.16 -8.94
N HIS A 210 -4.03 11.02 -7.94
CA HIS A 210 -3.31 12.28 -7.76
C HIS A 210 -1.80 12.06 -7.72
N PHE A 211 -1.32 11.16 -6.85
CA PHE A 211 0.11 10.90 -6.75
C PHE A 211 0.70 10.19 -7.97
N SER A 212 -0.08 9.40 -8.71
CA SER A 212 0.39 8.75 -9.94
C SER A 212 0.76 9.75 -11.03
N GLN A 213 0.14 10.94 -11.02
CA GLN A 213 0.48 11.99 -11.98
C GLN A 213 1.94 12.44 -11.85
N HIS A 214 2.52 12.35 -10.66
CA HIS A 214 3.93 12.70 -10.41
C HIS A 214 4.93 11.77 -11.12
N GLU A 215 4.53 10.58 -11.59
CA GLU A 215 5.40 9.77 -12.46
C GLU A 215 5.64 10.44 -13.80
N HIS A 216 4.57 11.02 -14.36
CA HIS A 216 4.59 11.73 -15.63
C HIS A 216 5.19 13.14 -15.51
N TYR A 217 5.22 13.68 -14.28
CA TYR A 217 5.68 15.04 -14.00
C TYR A 217 7.03 15.13 -13.29
N SER A 218 7.62 14.00 -12.91
CA SER A 218 9.00 13.95 -12.41
C SER A 218 9.99 14.34 -13.51
N HIS A 219 11.24 14.67 -13.18
CA HIS A 219 12.28 14.95 -14.18
C HIS A 219 12.51 13.83 -15.23
N ALA A 220 11.99 12.62 -14.99
CA ALA A 220 11.98 11.51 -15.96
C ALA A 220 10.80 11.60 -16.98
N GLY A 221 9.81 12.46 -16.73
CA GLY A 221 8.67 12.77 -17.59
C GLY A 221 8.68 14.26 -18.01
N SER A 222 8.27 14.54 -19.24
CA SER A 222 8.61 15.78 -19.95
C SER A 222 7.90 17.06 -19.46
N VAL A 223 7.04 17.01 -18.44
CA VAL A 223 6.18 18.14 -18.03
C VAL A 223 6.06 18.23 -16.51
N ILE A 224 6.69 19.20 -15.86
CA ILE A 224 6.54 19.41 -14.42
C ILE A 224 5.29 20.27 -14.16
N ILE A 225 4.21 19.69 -13.65
CA ILE A 225 3.11 20.49 -13.08
C ILE A 225 3.46 20.83 -11.63
N ASN A 226 3.76 22.10 -11.38
CA ASN A 226 3.98 22.60 -10.02
C ASN A 226 2.63 22.96 -9.39
N LEU A 227 2.08 22.06 -8.58
CA LEU A 227 0.94 22.36 -7.73
C LEU A 227 1.37 23.19 -6.51
N PRO A 228 0.48 24.01 -5.93
CA PRO A 228 0.79 24.74 -4.71
C PRO A 228 1.23 23.80 -3.59
N GLN A 229 2.28 24.19 -2.87
CA GLN A 229 2.88 23.36 -1.82
C GLN A 229 1.89 22.95 -0.72
N TRP A 230 0.98 23.86 -0.34
CA TRP A 230 -0.09 23.57 0.62
C TRP A 230 -1.04 22.47 0.13
N PHE A 231 -1.29 22.39 -1.18
CA PHE A 231 -2.20 21.42 -1.76
C PHE A 231 -1.59 20.01 -1.74
N GLU A 232 -0.31 19.88 -2.13
CA GLU A 232 0.41 18.60 -2.00
C GLU A 232 0.46 18.14 -0.54
N CYS A 233 0.81 19.05 0.36
CA CYS A 233 0.85 18.77 1.80
C CYS A 233 -0.52 18.28 2.33
N LEU A 234 -1.62 18.87 1.86
CA LEU A 234 -2.97 18.41 2.20
C LEU A 234 -3.23 16.97 1.73
N GLN A 235 -2.84 16.61 0.51
CA GLN A 235 -3.02 15.24 0.02
C GLN A 235 -2.17 14.24 0.83
N TRP A 236 -0.96 14.63 1.23
CA TRP A 236 -0.10 13.81 2.10
C TRP A 236 -0.71 13.55 3.47
N TYR A 237 -1.32 14.56 4.11
CA TYR A 237 -2.04 14.36 5.36
C TYR A 237 -3.21 13.39 5.23
N LYS A 238 -3.99 13.47 4.14
CA LYS A 238 -5.08 12.53 3.87
C LYS A 238 -4.56 11.11 3.66
N ALA A 239 -3.45 10.96 2.92
CA ALA A 239 -2.81 9.66 2.71
C ALA A 239 -2.33 9.06 4.04
N LEU A 240 -1.68 9.88 4.87
CA LEU A 240 -1.19 9.47 6.18
C LEU A 240 -2.34 9.05 7.11
N TYR A 241 -3.45 9.80 7.13
CA TYR A 241 -4.67 9.40 7.85
C TYR A 241 -5.16 8.02 7.41
N GLY A 242 -5.18 7.75 6.10
CA GLY A 242 -5.48 6.43 5.53
C GLY A 242 -4.55 5.33 6.05
N CYS A 243 -3.25 5.61 6.11
CA CYS A 243 -2.24 4.68 6.62
C CYS A 243 -2.50 4.33 8.09
N PHE A 244 -2.74 5.33 8.94
CA PHE A 244 -3.08 5.10 10.34
C PHE A 244 -4.34 4.26 10.49
N ARG A 245 -5.41 4.59 9.75
CA ARG A 245 -6.68 3.86 9.82
C ARG A 245 -6.53 2.41 9.44
N ALA A 246 -5.79 2.12 8.37
CA ALA A 246 -5.62 0.75 7.89
C ALA A 246 -4.76 -0.09 8.84
N VAL A 247 -3.69 0.48 9.38
CA VAL A 247 -2.89 -0.16 10.43
C VAL A 247 -3.78 -0.44 11.65
N GLN A 248 -4.48 0.56 12.18
CA GLN A 248 -5.39 0.40 13.33
C GLN A 248 -6.42 -0.73 13.13
N LEU A 249 -7.05 -0.80 11.96
CA LEU A 249 -8.09 -1.80 11.64
C LEU A 249 -7.56 -3.25 11.55
N THR A 250 -6.26 -3.42 11.30
CA THR A 250 -5.64 -4.74 11.11
C THR A 250 -4.74 -5.14 12.30
N SER A 251 -4.33 -4.18 13.13
CA SER A 251 -3.49 -4.39 14.31
C SER A 251 -4.03 -5.43 15.31
N SER A 252 -5.35 -5.48 15.52
CA SER A 252 -5.94 -6.45 16.45
C SER A 252 -5.75 -7.90 15.97
N ARG A 253 -5.73 -8.14 14.65
CA ARG A 253 -5.58 -9.48 14.06
C ARG A 253 -4.19 -10.08 14.32
N ILE A 254 -3.18 -9.23 14.47
CA ILE A 254 -1.77 -9.58 14.72
C ILE A 254 -1.39 -9.48 16.21
N GLY A 255 -2.39 -9.35 17.10
CA GLY A 255 -2.20 -9.36 18.54
C GLY A 255 -1.59 -8.09 19.11
N ALA A 256 -1.76 -6.94 18.43
CA ALA A 256 -1.26 -5.67 18.94
C ALA A 256 -1.92 -5.31 20.29
N GLU A 257 -1.12 -4.73 21.19
CA GLU A 257 -1.60 -4.28 22.49
C GLU A 257 -2.66 -3.18 22.35
N LYS A 258 -3.66 -3.20 23.25
CA LYS A 258 -4.77 -2.24 23.22
C LYS A 258 -4.29 -0.79 23.31
N VAL A 259 -3.29 -0.52 24.14
CA VAL A 259 -2.68 0.82 24.31
C VAL A 259 -2.17 1.35 22.98
N LEU A 260 -1.55 0.49 22.16
CA LEU A 260 -1.03 0.88 20.86
C LEU A 260 -2.15 1.24 19.87
N ILE A 261 -3.27 0.50 19.93
CA ILE A 261 -4.46 0.81 19.11
C ILE A 261 -5.07 2.14 19.55
N GLU A 262 -5.10 2.42 20.86
CA GLU A 262 -5.54 3.71 21.41
C GLU A 262 -4.63 4.86 20.93
N ASP A 263 -3.31 4.69 20.95
CA ASP A 263 -2.35 5.68 20.45
C ASP A 263 -2.53 5.97 18.94
N LEU A 264 -2.75 4.92 18.13
CA LEU A 264 -3.10 5.10 16.70
C LEU A 264 -4.38 5.92 16.53
N THR A 265 -5.38 5.66 17.38
CA THR A 265 -6.67 6.37 17.38
C THR A 265 -6.50 7.86 17.70
N ILE A 266 -5.70 8.17 18.72
CA ILE A 266 -5.42 9.56 19.14
C ILE A 266 -4.73 10.32 18.00
N ASN A 267 -3.69 9.74 17.40
CA ASN A 267 -2.97 10.37 16.29
C ASN A 267 -3.88 10.60 15.07
N MET A 268 -4.76 9.65 14.76
CA MET A 268 -5.79 9.85 13.72
C MET A 268 -6.73 11.00 14.06
N GLY A 269 -7.17 11.11 15.31
CA GLY A 269 -8.03 12.21 15.76
C GLY A 269 -7.37 13.58 15.53
N HIS A 270 -6.09 13.71 15.87
CA HIS A 270 -5.34 14.94 15.62
C HIS A 270 -5.17 15.25 14.12
N LEU A 271 -4.88 14.23 13.30
CA LEU A 271 -4.80 14.40 11.84
C LEU A 271 -6.14 14.83 11.25
N HIS A 272 -7.24 14.22 11.70
CA HIS A 272 -8.58 14.56 11.25
C HIS A 272 -8.97 15.98 11.63
N ALA A 273 -8.71 16.39 12.87
CA ALA A 273 -8.96 17.77 13.32
C ALA A 273 -8.22 18.80 12.43
N ARG A 274 -6.95 18.56 12.11
CA ARG A 274 -6.17 19.44 11.23
C ARG A 274 -6.77 19.51 9.81
N LEU A 275 -7.26 18.40 9.28
CA LEU A 275 -7.91 18.36 7.97
C LEU A 275 -9.23 19.15 7.96
N LEU A 276 -10.02 19.06 9.04
CA LEU A 276 -11.27 19.82 9.20
C LEU A 276 -11.01 21.32 9.33
N GLU A 277 -10.05 21.73 10.18
CA GLU A 277 -9.65 23.15 10.32
C GLU A 277 -9.32 23.78 8.96
N HIS A 278 -8.57 23.07 8.11
CA HIS A 278 -8.25 23.57 6.77
C HIS A 278 -9.47 23.68 5.85
N GLN A 279 -10.45 22.78 5.96
CA GLN A 279 -11.68 22.86 5.17
C GLN A 279 -12.56 24.04 5.59
N GLU A 280 -12.68 24.29 6.88
CA GLU A 280 -13.41 25.45 7.43
C GLU A 280 -12.77 26.77 7.00
N ASP A 281 -11.43 26.83 7.08
CA ASP A 281 -10.64 27.97 6.62
C ASP A 281 -10.87 28.28 5.12
N LEU A 282 -10.87 27.25 4.25
CA LEU A 282 -11.14 27.41 2.82
C LEU A 282 -12.59 27.88 2.55
N ALA A 283 -13.56 27.35 3.28
CA ALA A 283 -14.97 27.74 3.15
C ALA A 283 -15.22 29.17 3.66
N ALA A 284 -14.43 29.65 4.61
CA ALA A 284 -14.47 31.03 5.07
C ALA A 284 -13.86 31.99 4.02
N ALA A 285 -12.73 31.60 3.42
CA ALA A 285 -12.08 32.39 2.36
C ALA A 285 -12.98 32.53 1.12
N SER A 286 -13.66 31.47 0.68
CA SER A 286 -14.54 31.49 -0.49
C SER A 286 -15.83 32.30 -0.31
N LYS A 287 -16.16 32.74 0.91
CA LYS A 287 -17.32 33.60 1.20
C LYS A 287 -16.97 35.09 1.22
N GLN A 288 -15.68 35.43 1.13
CA GLN A 288 -15.17 36.80 1.12
C GLN A 288 -14.86 37.30 -0.31
N GLU A 289 -14.91 36.41 -1.30
CA GLU A 289 -14.86 36.69 -2.75
C GLU A 289 -16.27 36.82 -3.34
#